data_AF-A0A3C1GBY6-F1
#
_entry.id   AF-A0A3C1GBY6-F1
#
_cell.length_a   1.000
_cell.length_b   1.000
_cell.length_c   1.000
_cell.angle_alpha   90.00
_cell.angle_beta   90.00
_cell.angle_gamma   90.00
#
_symmetry.space_group_name_H-M   'P 1'
#
loop_
_entity.id
_entity.type
_entity.pdbx_description
1 polymer ?
#
loop_
_entity_poly.entity_id
_entity_poly.type
_entity_poly.pdbx_seq_one_letter_code
_entity_poly.pdbx_strand_id
1 'polypeptide(L)'
;MILVDAGPIVALVHRDDRNHERCRDALRAIREPLGTVWPALTEAMYLLGFSWAAQEAVWDMVLTGGLEMVPLGAGDGPRMRDLMRKYRDLPMDLADAALVTIAEREGIRQMFTVDRRDFTIYRPARIGRFSIIP
;
A
#
# COMPACT_ATOMS: atom_id res chain seq x y z
N MET A 1 -8.88 -5.48 8.00
CA MET A 1 -7.60 -4.83 7.64
C MET A 1 -7.77 -4.11 6.32
N ILE A 2 -7.11 -2.98 6.17
CA ILE A 2 -6.99 -2.23 4.92
C ILE A 2 -5.52 -2.25 4.52
N LEU A 3 -5.22 -2.65 3.29
CA LEU A 3 -3.84 -2.61 2.79
C LEU A 3 -3.49 -1.18 2.38
N VAL A 4 -2.33 -0.70 2.80
CA VAL A 4 -1.86 0.67 2.59
C VAL A 4 -0.68 0.65 1.63
N ASP A 5 -0.83 1.40 0.57
CA ASP A 5 0.17 1.64 -0.47
C ASP A 5 1.17 2.75 -0.06
N ALA A 6 2.26 2.91 -0.81
CA ALA A 6 3.30 3.89 -0.54
C ALA A 6 2.76 5.33 -0.54
N GLY A 7 1.91 5.67 -1.50
CA GLY A 7 1.38 7.02 -1.68
C GLY A 7 0.71 7.60 -0.43
N PRO A 8 -0.26 6.91 0.20
CA PRO A 8 -0.84 7.34 1.48
C PRO A 8 0.15 7.44 2.63
N ILE A 9 1.14 6.54 2.73
CA ILE A 9 2.18 6.61 3.78
C ILE A 9 2.94 7.93 3.64
N VAL A 10 3.40 8.24 2.42
CA VAL A 10 4.08 9.50 2.09
C VAL A 10 3.17 10.69 2.40
N ALA A 11 1.93 10.68 1.91
CA ALA A 11 1.00 11.79 2.06
C ALA A 11 0.63 12.06 3.53
N LEU A 12 0.55 11.04 4.39
CA LEU A 12 0.23 11.22 5.81
C LEU A 12 1.37 11.89 6.59
N VAL A 13 2.62 11.63 6.20
CA VAL A 13 3.81 12.19 6.86
C VAL A 13 4.20 13.55 6.26
N HIS A 14 4.15 13.69 4.94
CA HIS A 14 4.54 14.90 4.24
C HIS A 14 3.37 15.89 4.13
N ARG A 15 3.36 16.90 5.01
CA ARG A 15 2.26 17.89 5.11
C ARG A 15 2.01 18.68 3.82
N ASP A 16 3.04 18.92 3.04
CA ASP A 16 2.95 19.66 1.78
C ASP A 16 2.59 18.74 0.59
N ASP A 17 2.38 17.44 0.82
CA ASP A 17 1.87 16.54 -0.21
C ASP A 17 0.45 16.96 -0.63
N ARG A 18 0.20 17.03 -1.93
CA ARG A 18 -1.11 17.39 -2.50
C ARG A 18 -2.25 16.49 -2.02
N ASN A 19 -1.97 15.26 -1.58
CA ASN A 19 -2.94 14.32 -1.06
C ASN A 19 -3.02 14.31 0.47
N HIS A 20 -2.22 15.09 1.19
CA HIS A 20 -2.13 15.07 2.65
C HIS A 20 -3.51 15.18 3.31
N GLU A 21 -4.26 16.23 2.99
CA GLU A 21 -5.59 16.48 3.56
C GLU A 21 -6.55 15.31 3.28
N ARG A 22 -6.52 14.79 2.04
CA ARG A 22 -7.40 13.71 1.60
C ARG A 22 -7.10 12.39 2.32
N CYS A 23 -5.82 12.04 2.46
CA CYS A 23 -5.39 10.85 3.19
C CYS A 23 -5.67 10.99 4.69
N ARG A 24 -5.42 12.16 5.27
CA ARG A 24 -5.69 12.45 6.69
C ARG A 24 -7.18 12.32 7.02
N ASP A 25 -8.06 12.85 6.16
CA ASP A 25 -9.50 12.79 6.39
C ASP A 25 -10.05 11.37 6.22
N ALA A 26 -9.53 10.58 5.27
CA ALA A 26 -9.84 9.15 5.19
C ALA A 26 -9.35 8.39 6.43
N LEU A 27 -8.12 8.64 6.89
CA LEU A 27 -7.56 8.01 8.09
C LEU A 27 -8.44 8.25 9.33
N ARG A 28 -9.01 9.46 9.48
CA ARG A 28 -9.95 9.79 10.56
C ARG A 28 -11.25 8.97 10.53
N ALA A 29 -11.66 8.49 9.36
CA ALA A 29 -12.87 7.69 9.19
C ALA A 29 -12.63 6.18 9.36
N ILE A 30 -11.39 5.71 9.15
CA ILE A 30 -11.01 4.29 9.26
C ILE A 30 -11.06 3.82 10.73
N ARG A 31 -11.56 2.61 10.95
CA ARG A 31 -11.54 1.94 12.27
C ARG A 31 -10.83 0.58 12.22
N GLU A 32 -10.63 0.06 11.01
CA GLU A 32 -9.95 -1.20 10.75
C GLU A 32 -8.43 -1.07 10.87
N PRO A 33 -7.73 -2.15 11.24
CA PRO A 33 -6.27 -2.18 11.21
C PRO A 33 -5.72 -1.86 9.83
N LEU A 34 -4.61 -1.11 9.78
CA LEU A 34 -3.87 -0.81 8.57
C LEU A 34 -2.69 -1.76 8.43
N GLY A 35 -2.50 -2.33 7.24
CA GLY A 35 -1.36 -3.20 6.94
C GLY A 35 -0.63 -2.79 5.69
N THR A 36 0.68 -2.94 5.63
CA THR A 36 1.48 -2.76 4.40
C THR A 36 2.51 -3.88 4.24
N VAL A 37 3.32 -3.82 3.19
CA VAL A 37 4.38 -4.80 2.87
C VAL A 37 5.71 -4.08 2.67
N TRP A 38 6.81 -4.81 2.85
CA TRP A 38 8.17 -4.26 2.70
C TRP A 38 8.41 -3.53 1.37
N PRO A 39 7.95 -4.01 0.20
CA PRO A 39 8.06 -3.26 -1.05
C PRO A 39 7.41 -1.86 -1.01
N ALA A 40 6.17 -1.74 -0.56
CA ALA A 40 5.47 -0.45 -0.45
C ALA A 40 6.12 0.46 0.61
N LEU A 41 6.54 -0.11 1.75
CA LEU A 41 7.27 0.65 2.76
C LEU A 41 8.61 1.17 2.22
N THR A 42 9.32 0.36 1.43
CA THR A 42 10.61 0.72 0.83
C THR A 42 10.44 1.87 -0.16
N GLU A 43 9.38 1.85 -0.98
CA GLU A 43 9.05 2.95 -1.87
C GLU A 43 8.72 4.22 -1.08
N ALA A 44 7.89 4.14 -0.04
CA ALA A 44 7.59 5.29 0.81
C ALA A 44 8.85 5.88 1.45
N MET A 45 9.74 5.01 1.98
CA MET A 45 11.03 5.44 2.54
C MET A 45 11.92 6.10 1.49
N TYR A 46 11.95 5.59 0.26
CA TYR A 46 12.69 6.20 -0.84
C TYR A 46 12.15 7.59 -1.21
N LEU A 47 10.82 7.72 -1.36
CA LEU A 47 10.16 8.98 -1.67
C LEU A 47 10.34 10.02 -0.57
N LEU A 48 10.40 9.59 0.70
CA LEU A 48 10.68 10.45 1.86
C LEU A 48 12.19 10.64 2.11
N GLY A 49 13.06 10.14 1.23
CA GLY A 49 14.52 10.21 1.38
C GLY A 49 15.10 11.63 1.45
N PHE A 50 14.29 12.66 1.17
CA PHE A 50 14.65 14.07 1.38
C PHE A 50 14.67 14.48 2.86
N SER A 51 14.08 13.70 3.78
CA SER A 51 13.98 14.05 5.20
C SER A 51 14.04 12.81 6.10
N TRP A 52 15.11 12.70 6.90
CA TRP A 52 15.23 11.66 7.92
C TRP A 52 14.06 11.71 8.91
N ALA A 53 13.65 12.89 9.36
CA ALA A 53 12.52 13.02 10.28
C ALA A 53 11.19 12.49 9.69
N ALA A 54 11.03 12.56 8.37
CA ALA A 54 9.89 11.96 7.70
C ALA A 54 9.98 10.41 7.68
N GLN A 55 11.16 9.85 7.39
CA GLN A 55 11.38 8.41 7.47
C GLN A 55 11.21 7.87 8.89
N GLU A 56 11.68 8.62 9.89
CA GLU A 56 11.50 8.32 11.31
C GLU A 56 10.02 8.29 11.71
N ALA A 57 9.21 9.24 11.22
CA ALA A 57 7.77 9.23 11.44
C ALA A 57 7.08 7.98 10.84
N VAL A 58 7.55 7.46 9.71
CA VAL A 58 7.07 6.18 9.16
C VAL A 58 7.45 5.01 10.07
N TRP A 59 8.67 5.01 10.63
CA TRP A 59 9.07 4.00 11.61
C TRP A 59 8.20 4.05 12.86
N ASP A 60 7.89 5.25 13.37
CA ASP A 60 6.99 5.41 14.52
C ASP A 60 5.61 4.80 14.23
N MET A 61 5.06 5.00 13.02
CA MET A 61 3.79 4.36 12.63
C MET A 61 3.87 2.83 12.72
N VAL A 62 4.99 2.24 12.27
CA VAL A 62 5.19 0.78 12.32
C VAL A 62 5.39 0.28 13.75
N LEU A 63 6.27 0.93 14.52
CA LEU A 63 6.66 0.49 15.86
C LEU A 63 5.54 0.68 16.90
N THR A 64 4.64 1.65 16.68
CA THR A 64 3.46 1.87 17.52
C THR A 64 2.25 1.03 17.12
N GLY A 65 2.35 0.26 16.03
CA GLY A 65 1.24 -0.55 15.50
C GLY A 65 0.19 0.26 14.73
N GLY A 66 0.44 1.53 14.42
CA GLY A 66 -0.40 2.33 13.53
C GLY A 66 -0.37 1.85 12.07
N LEU A 67 0.68 1.10 11.69
CA LEU A 67 0.83 0.45 10.39
C LEU A 67 1.47 -0.94 10.57
N GLU A 68 0.69 -2.00 10.39
CA GLU A 68 1.17 -3.37 10.56
C GLU A 68 1.97 -3.85 9.34
N MET A 69 3.13 -4.49 9.57
CA MET A 69 3.90 -5.12 8.51
C MET A 69 3.37 -6.53 8.23
N VAL A 70 2.67 -6.69 7.12
CA VAL A 70 2.13 -7.98 6.70
C VAL A 70 3.25 -8.85 6.12
N PRO A 71 3.42 -10.10 6.58
CA PRO A 71 4.49 -10.97 6.10
C PRO A 71 4.38 -11.28 4.60
N LEU A 72 5.45 -10.96 3.87
CA LEU A 72 5.67 -11.35 2.49
C LEU A 72 6.82 -12.36 2.45
N GLY A 73 6.55 -13.58 1.99
CA GLY A 73 7.49 -14.69 2.02
C GLY A 73 7.90 -15.16 0.62
N ALA A 74 8.89 -16.06 0.57
CA ALA A 74 9.37 -16.63 -0.70
C ALA A 74 8.27 -17.34 -1.51
N GLY A 75 7.24 -17.88 -0.84
CA GLY A 75 6.08 -18.51 -1.48
C GLY A 75 5.19 -17.54 -2.27
N ASP A 76 5.26 -16.24 -2.00
CA ASP A 76 4.47 -15.21 -2.67
C ASP A 76 5.11 -14.77 -4.01
N GLY A 77 6.42 -15.00 -4.18
CA GLY A 77 7.21 -14.57 -5.34
C GLY A 77 6.68 -15.05 -6.70
N PRO A 78 6.32 -16.34 -6.88
CA PRO A 78 5.71 -16.81 -8.11
C PRO A 78 4.44 -16.05 -8.49
N ARG A 79 3.60 -15.72 -7.49
CA ARG A 79 2.35 -15.00 -7.72
C ARG A 79 2.60 -13.55 -8.13
N MET A 80 3.51 -12.87 -7.43
CA MET A 80 3.93 -11.51 -7.77
C MET A 80 4.47 -11.44 -9.21
N ARG A 81 5.36 -12.36 -9.59
CA ARG A 81 5.89 -12.45 -10.96
C ARG A 81 4.78 -12.64 -12.00
N ASP A 82 3.81 -13.50 -11.70
CA ASP A 82 2.72 -13.76 -12.63
C ASP A 82 1.77 -12.56 -12.77
N LEU A 83 1.54 -11.81 -11.70
CA LEU A 83 0.83 -10.53 -11.71
C LEU A 83 1.58 -9.50 -12.56
N MET A 84 2.87 -9.28 -12.31
CA MET A 84 3.69 -8.36 -13.11
C MET A 84 3.72 -8.76 -14.59
N ARG A 85 3.79 -10.07 -14.90
CA ARG A 85 3.70 -10.55 -16.29
C ARG A 85 2.33 -10.23 -16.93
N LYS A 86 1.25 -10.40 -16.17
CA LYS A 86 -0.13 -10.14 -16.61
C LYS A 86 -0.36 -8.65 -16.87
N TYR A 87 0.21 -7.79 -16.04
CA TYR A 87 0.03 -6.34 -16.08
C TYR A 87 1.25 -5.60 -16.67
N ARG A 88 2.12 -6.27 -17.44
CA ARG A 88 3.37 -5.70 -17.97
C ARG A 88 3.20 -4.46 -18.86
N ASP A 89 2.04 -4.34 -19.51
CA ASP A 89 1.68 -3.22 -20.40
C ASP A 89 0.83 -2.16 -19.65
N LEU A 90 0.73 -2.30 -18.33
CA LEU A 90 -0.04 -1.52 -17.37
C LEU A 90 0.88 -1.14 -16.20
N PRO A 91 0.51 -0.21 -15.32
CA PRO A 91 1.47 0.43 -14.40
C PRO A 91 1.96 -0.45 -13.23
N MET A 92 1.72 -1.77 -13.25
CA MET A 92 2.06 -2.62 -12.10
C MET A 92 3.56 -2.71 -11.86
N ASP A 93 3.96 -2.32 -10.65
CA ASP A 93 5.31 -2.51 -10.14
C ASP A 93 5.39 -3.65 -9.10
N LEU A 94 6.52 -3.71 -8.38
CA LEU A 94 6.74 -4.73 -7.36
C LEU A 94 5.89 -4.50 -6.09
N ALA A 95 5.67 -3.24 -5.70
CA ALA A 95 4.87 -2.89 -4.53
C ALA A 95 3.40 -3.26 -4.76
N ASP A 96 2.86 -2.89 -5.91
CA ASP A 96 1.53 -3.28 -6.37
C ASP A 96 1.37 -4.80 -6.40
N ALA A 97 2.32 -5.50 -7.02
CA ALA A 97 2.26 -6.96 -7.12
C ALA A 97 2.29 -7.62 -5.74
N ALA A 98 3.09 -7.10 -4.81
CA ALA A 98 3.14 -7.57 -3.43
C ALA A 98 1.82 -7.33 -2.69
N LEU A 99 1.28 -6.11 -2.76
CA LEU A 99 0.00 -5.75 -2.13
C LEU A 99 -1.15 -6.60 -2.68
N VAL A 100 -1.25 -6.75 -4.00
CA VAL A 100 -2.28 -7.59 -4.64
C VAL A 100 -2.12 -9.06 -4.25
N THR A 101 -0.89 -9.57 -4.14
CA THR A 101 -0.64 -10.95 -3.71
C THR A 101 -1.11 -11.18 -2.27
N ILE A 102 -0.77 -10.28 -1.35
CA ILE A 102 -1.26 -10.35 0.04
C ILE A 102 -2.78 -10.22 0.09
N ALA A 103 -3.37 -9.33 -0.71
CA ALA A 103 -4.80 -9.14 -0.74
C ALA A 103 -5.53 -10.44 -1.15
N GLU A 104 -5.03 -11.13 -2.18
CA GLU A 104 -5.55 -12.43 -2.60
C GLU A 104 -5.36 -13.52 -1.55
N ARG A 105 -4.21 -13.54 -0.86
CA ARG A 105 -3.87 -14.55 0.16
C ARG A 105 -4.75 -14.42 1.40
N GLU A 106 -4.95 -13.19 1.88
CA GLU A 106 -5.64 -12.90 3.14
C GLU A 106 -7.13 -12.53 2.95
N GLY A 107 -7.64 -12.52 1.71
CA GLY A 107 -9.04 -12.17 1.45
C GLY A 107 -9.35 -10.67 1.62
N ILE A 108 -8.34 -9.79 1.58
CA ILE A 108 -8.49 -8.37 1.86
C ILE A 108 -8.92 -7.62 0.61
N ARG A 109 -10.03 -6.88 0.68
CA ARG A 109 -10.59 -6.13 -0.46
C ARG A 109 -10.41 -4.62 -0.37
N GLN A 110 -10.04 -4.10 0.80
CA GLN A 110 -9.89 -2.67 1.00
C GLN A 110 -8.44 -2.26 0.74
N MET A 111 -8.25 -1.26 -0.13
CA MET A 111 -6.96 -0.69 -0.48
C MET A 111 -6.97 0.81 -0.17
N PHE A 112 -6.01 1.27 0.61
CA PHE A 112 -5.72 2.67 0.81
C PHE A 112 -4.58 3.04 -0.16
N THR A 113 -4.91 3.75 -1.23
CA THR A 113 -3.95 4.23 -2.25
C THR A 113 -4.44 5.54 -2.87
N VAL A 114 -3.51 6.39 -3.30
CA VAL A 114 -3.81 7.59 -4.09
C VAL A 114 -3.86 7.27 -5.59
N ASP A 115 -3.25 6.17 -6.03
CA ASP A 115 -3.20 5.68 -7.41
C ASP A 115 -4.42 4.83 -7.75
N ARG A 116 -5.60 5.43 -7.55
CA ARG A 116 -6.92 4.77 -7.70
C ARG A 116 -7.09 4.11 -9.06
N ARG A 117 -6.53 4.71 -10.12
CA ARG A 117 -6.66 4.20 -11.49
C ARG A 117 -6.05 2.80 -11.61
N ASP A 118 -4.93 2.58 -10.95
CA ASP A 118 -4.09 1.40 -11.15
C ASP A 118 -4.71 0.20 -10.43
N PHE A 119 -5.07 0.40 -9.16
CA PHE A 119 -5.82 -0.61 -8.39
C PHE A 119 -7.24 -0.86 -8.93
N THR A 120 -7.81 0.07 -9.72
CA THR A 120 -9.08 -0.18 -10.43
C THR A 120 -8.88 -1.05 -11.68
N ILE A 121 -7.68 -1.10 -12.25
CA ILE A 121 -7.34 -1.97 -13.38
C ILE A 121 -7.08 -3.40 -12.90
N TYR A 122 -6.45 -3.55 -11.73
CA TYR A 122 -6.12 -4.87 -11.18
C TYR A 122 -7.37 -5.71 -10.87
N ARG A 123 -7.26 -7.01 -11.14
CA ARG A 123 -8.32 -8.01 -11.00
C ARG A 123 -7.75 -9.14 -10.15
N PRO A 124 -7.81 -9.00 -8.81
CA PRO A 124 -7.32 -10.01 -7.91
C PRO A 124 -8.18 -11.28 -8.01
N ALA A 125 -7.52 -12.43 -7.95
CA ALA A 125 -8.17 -13.72 -7.92
C ALA A 125 -8.99 -13.86 -6.63
N ARG A 126 -10.16 -14.51 -6.72
CA ARG A 126 -10.99 -14.96 -5.58
C ARG A 126 -11.66 -13.88 -4.73
N ILE A 127 -11.21 -12.62 -4.79
CA ILE A 127 -11.75 -11.54 -3.94
C ILE A 127 -12.53 -10.47 -4.71
N GLY A 128 -12.62 -10.55 -6.04
CA GLY A 128 -13.42 -9.64 -6.86
C GLY A 128 -12.69 -8.33 -7.17
N ARG A 129 -13.35 -7.18 -6.95
CA ARG A 129 -12.74 -5.84 -7.12
C ARG A 129 -12.38 -5.24 -5.77
N PHE A 130 -11.30 -4.46 -5.77
CA PHE A 130 -10.90 -3.66 -4.63
C PHE A 130 -11.93 -2.55 -4.35
N SER A 131 -12.14 -2.29 -3.06
CA SER A 131 -12.72 -1.06 -2.56
C SER A 131 -11.56 -0.13 -2.23
N ILE A 132 -11.48 1.02 -2.91
CA ILE A 132 -10.32 1.90 -2.85
C ILE A 132 -10.66 3.18 -2.08
N ILE A 133 -9.78 3.57 -1.16
CA ILE A 133 -9.83 4.81 -0.40
C ILE A 133 -8.48 5.54 -0.42
N PRO A 134 -8.45 6.86 -0.15
CA PRO A 134 -9.56 7.78 -0.32
C PRO A 134 -10.00 7.86 -1.77
#